data_AF-A0A966H0U2-F1
#
_entry.id   AF-A0A966H0U2-F1
#
_cell.length_a   1.000
_cell.length_b   1.000
_cell.length_c   1.000
_cell.angle_alpha   90.00
_cell.angle_beta   90.00
_cell.angle_gamma   90.00
#
_symmetry.space_group_name_H-M   'P 1'
#
loop_
_entity.id
_entity.type
_entity.pdbx_description
1 polymer ?
#
loop_
_entity_poly.entity_id
_entity_poly.type
_entity_poly.pdbx_seq_one_letter_code
_entity_poly.pdbx_strand_id
1 'polypeptide(L)'
;MKINKSLLIALGLTVLLSSVYRIVPDRPLGFAPQIAIALFGGAFFVKNKKWAFALPLLSMFLSDLLYQAMYVAGYTDIQGFYSGQWVNYLLFTGLTAFGFLLNSRKVIQVIGAALAAPTAYFLTSNFLVWIGNGGYGRPKTFSGLMQCYADGIPFYGNSVVATLVFAGMLFGGFLLIEKKSVSSQQA
;
A
#
# COMPACT_ATOMS: atom_id res chain seq x y z
N MET A 1 -8.17 18.28 -1.92
CA MET A 1 -8.33 18.28 -0.45
C MET A 1 -7.14 19.00 0.19
N LYS A 2 -7.32 19.70 1.32
CA LYS A 2 -6.20 20.16 2.17
C LYS A 2 -5.92 19.09 3.22
N ILE A 3 -4.66 18.92 3.61
CA ILE A 3 -4.32 18.01 4.72
C ILE A 3 -4.87 18.60 6.01
N ASN A 4 -5.52 17.75 6.81
CA ASN A 4 -6.01 18.10 8.14
C ASN A 4 -5.53 17.07 9.17
N LYS A 5 -5.71 17.41 10.46
CA LYS A 5 -5.24 16.58 11.57
C LYS A 5 -5.83 15.17 11.54
N SER A 6 -7.11 15.02 11.22
CA SER A 6 -7.79 13.72 11.16
C SER A 6 -7.20 12.80 10.11
N LEU A 7 -6.87 13.32 8.93
CA LEU A 7 -6.19 12.56 7.89
C LEU A 7 -4.80 12.12 8.33
N LEU A 8 -4.01 13.02 8.92
CA LEU A 8 -2.68 12.69 9.42
C LEU A 8 -2.74 11.61 10.50
N ILE A 9 -3.74 11.67 11.38
CA ILE A 9 -4.00 10.64 12.38
C ILE A 9 -4.35 9.31 11.71
N ALA A 10 -5.26 9.29 10.72
CA ALA A 10 -5.63 8.07 10.01
C ALA A 10 -4.44 7.42 9.28
N LEU A 11 -3.59 8.23 8.65
CA LEU A 11 -2.37 7.76 8.00
C LEU A 11 -1.35 7.25 9.02
N GLY A 12 -1.15 7.98 10.12
CA GLY A 12 -0.28 7.54 11.21
C GLY A 12 -0.75 6.23 11.84
N LEU A 13 -2.05 6.09 12.10
CA LEU A 13 -2.66 4.87 12.64
C LEU A 13 -2.53 3.69 11.67
N THR A 14 -2.75 3.88 10.37
CA THR A 14 -2.60 2.79 9.40
C THR A 14 -1.14 2.35 9.25
N VAL A 15 -0.19 3.27 9.26
CA VAL A 15 1.26 2.96 9.28
C VAL A 15 1.63 2.22 10.57
N LEU A 16 1.16 2.70 11.73
CA LEU A 16 1.43 2.08 13.02
C LEU A 16 0.82 0.68 13.11
N LEU A 17 -0.46 0.51 12.75
CA LEU A 17 -1.14 -0.78 12.70
C LEU A 17 -0.43 -1.74 11.76
N SER A 18 0.00 -1.26 10.58
CA SER A 18 0.79 -2.09 9.69
C SER A 18 2.06 -2.53 10.38
N SER A 19 2.82 -1.61 10.96
CA SER A 19 4.12 -1.89 11.56
C SER A 19 4.00 -2.87 12.71
N VAL A 20 3.02 -2.70 13.61
CA VAL A 20 2.70 -3.63 14.70
C VAL A 20 2.30 -5.01 14.17
N TYR A 21 1.41 -5.08 13.17
CA TYR A 21 1.07 -6.34 12.52
C TYR A 21 2.31 -7.06 12.00
N ARG A 22 3.32 -6.31 11.58
CA ARG A 22 4.53 -6.88 11.03
C ARG A 22 5.57 -7.36 12.05
N ILE A 23 5.39 -7.05 13.34
CA ILE A 23 6.20 -7.56 14.46
C ILE A 23 5.82 -9.00 14.81
N VAL A 24 4.59 -9.40 14.50
CA VAL A 24 4.05 -10.70 14.86
C VAL A 24 4.87 -11.82 14.18
N PRO A 25 5.45 -12.76 14.94
CA PRO A 25 6.14 -13.92 14.35
C PRO A 25 5.21 -14.69 13.40
N ASP A 26 5.76 -15.20 12.30
CA ASP A 26 5.04 -16.04 11.31
C ASP A 26 3.81 -15.40 10.66
N ARG A 27 3.63 -14.09 10.82
CA ARG A 27 2.46 -13.39 10.28
C ARG A 27 2.42 -13.46 8.75
N PRO A 28 1.22 -13.57 8.14
CA PRO A 28 1.08 -13.63 6.70
C PRO A 28 1.73 -12.44 5.99
N LEU A 29 2.65 -12.74 5.07
CA LEU A 29 3.33 -11.75 4.24
C LEU A 29 2.37 -11.14 3.21
N GLY A 30 2.66 -9.92 2.75
CA GLY A 30 1.82 -9.21 1.78
C GLY A 30 0.64 -8.44 2.38
N PHE A 31 0.31 -8.62 3.67
CA PHE A 31 -0.74 -7.83 4.31
C PHE A 31 -0.21 -6.47 4.79
N ALA A 32 -0.51 -5.40 4.05
CA ALA A 32 -0.06 -4.04 4.35
C ALA A 32 -0.93 -2.94 3.71
N PRO A 33 -0.99 -1.71 4.27
CA PRO A 33 -1.91 -0.65 3.85
C PRO A 33 -1.44 0.17 2.64
N GLN A 34 -0.19 0.02 2.19
CA GLN A 34 0.45 0.97 1.27
C GLN A 34 -0.29 1.09 -0.07
N ILE A 35 -0.85 0.00 -0.59
CA ILE A 35 -1.67 0.04 -1.81
C ILE A 35 -2.95 0.86 -1.60
N ALA A 36 -3.64 0.65 -0.48
CA ALA A 36 -4.84 1.42 -0.14
C ALA A 36 -4.53 2.91 0.09
N ILE A 37 -3.38 3.22 0.69
CA ILE A 37 -2.91 4.60 0.87
C ILE A 37 -2.61 5.25 -0.49
N ALA A 38 -1.99 4.54 -1.42
CA ALA A 38 -1.75 5.03 -2.78
C ALA A 38 -3.08 5.33 -3.50
N LEU A 39 -4.05 4.41 -3.45
CA LEU A 39 -5.38 4.62 -4.01
C LEU A 39 -6.11 5.82 -3.39
N PHE A 40 -6.06 5.94 -2.06
CA PHE A 40 -6.65 7.06 -1.33
C PHE A 40 -6.00 8.40 -1.70
N GLY A 41 -4.65 8.42 -1.76
CA GLY A 41 -3.88 9.58 -2.17
C GLY A 41 -4.28 10.05 -3.56
N GLY A 42 -4.38 9.13 -4.52
CA GLY A 42 -4.84 9.45 -5.87
C GLY A 42 -6.25 10.03 -5.89
N ALA A 43 -7.19 9.36 -5.22
CA ALA A 43 -8.60 9.73 -5.28
C ALA A 43 -8.92 11.09 -4.63
N PHE A 44 -8.33 11.40 -3.46
CA PHE A 44 -8.65 12.60 -2.69
C PHE A 44 -7.72 13.80 -2.96
N PHE A 45 -6.52 13.55 -3.49
CA PHE A 45 -5.53 14.58 -3.81
C PHE A 45 -5.28 14.75 -5.32
N VAL A 46 -6.22 14.35 -6.19
CA VAL A 46 -6.11 14.54 -7.65
C VAL A 46 -5.77 15.98 -8.07
N LYS A 47 -6.30 16.99 -7.36
CA LYS A 47 -6.00 18.43 -7.61
C LYS A 47 -4.63 18.87 -7.07
N ASN A 48 -4.01 18.10 -6.18
CA ASN A 48 -2.70 18.40 -5.59
C ASN A 48 -1.81 17.14 -5.65
N LYS A 49 -1.25 16.89 -6.85
CA LYS A 49 -0.46 15.70 -7.15
C LYS A 49 0.75 15.52 -6.21
N LYS A 50 1.32 16.62 -5.69
CA LYS A 50 2.42 16.56 -4.71
C LYS A 50 2.01 15.70 -3.50
N TRP A 51 0.83 15.97 -2.94
CA TRP A 51 0.32 15.20 -1.81
C TRP A 51 -0.18 13.81 -2.22
N ALA A 52 -0.77 13.66 -3.41
CA ALA A 52 -1.21 12.35 -3.88
C ALA A 52 -0.08 11.31 -3.88
N PHE A 53 1.11 11.70 -4.35
CA PHE A 53 2.29 10.83 -4.37
C PHE A 53 3.10 10.85 -3.07
N ALA A 54 3.11 11.96 -2.32
CA ALA A 54 3.83 12.01 -1.05
C ALA A 54 3.25 11.05 0.00
N LEU A 55 1.93 10.83 0.00
CA LEU A 55 1.28 9.96 0.99
C LEU A 55 1.81 8.51 0.99
N PRO A 56 1.79 7.76 -0.14
CA PRO A 56 2.35 6.41 -0.15
C PRO A 56 3.87 6.40 0.11
N LEU A 57 4.62 7.39 -0.39
CA LEU A 57 6.06 7.49 -0.13
C LEU A 57 6.39 7.67 1.36
N LEU A 58 5.70 8.59 2.04
CA LEU A 58 5.86 8.81 3.47
C LEU A 58 5.46 7.56 4.27
N SER A 59 4.39 6.88 3.85
CA SER A 59 3.96 5.64 4.48
C SER A 59 5.03 4.55 4.40
N MET A 60 5.66 4.37 3.23
CA MET A 60 6.76 3.43 3.05
C MET A 60 7.97 3.82 3.88
N PHE A 61 8.44 5.07 3.76
CA PHE A 61 9.61 5.55 4.48
C PHE A 61 9.50 5.43 5.99
N LEU A 62 8.35 5.81 6.56
CA LEU A 62 8.12 5.67 8.00
C LEU A 62 8.04 4.21 8.44
N SER A 63 7.46 3.33 7.61
CA SER A 63 7.44 1.89 7.88
C SER A 63 8.87 1.36 7.91
N ASP A 64 9.66 1.63 6.87
CA ASP A 64 11.03 1.14 6.74
C ASP A 64 11.95 1.70 7.83
N LEU A 65 11.77 2.96 8.24
CA LEU A 65 12.49 3.54 9.36
C LEU A 65 12.23 2.78 10.66
N LEU A 66 10.96 2.45 10.95
CA LEU A 66 10.60 1.69 12.14
C LEU A 66 11.19 0.28 12.09
N TYR A 67 11.18 -0.36 10.92
CA TYR A 67 11.84 -1.65 10.72
C TYR A 67 13.35 -1.59 10.92
N GLN A 68 13.99 -0.55 10.41
CA GLN A 68 15.42 -0.39 10.61
C GLN A 68 15.74 -0.25 12.10
N ALA A 69 14.93 0.50 12.85
CA ALA A 69 15.10 0.62 14.29
C ALA A 69 14.92 -0.73 15.00
N MET A 70 13.91 -1.52 14.60
CA MET A 70 13.66 -2.86 15.15
C MET A 70 14.77 -3.86 14.82
N TYR A 71 15.30 -3.81 13.59
CA TYR A 71 16.42 -4.63 13.15
C TYR A 71 17.68 -4.32 13.96
N VAL A 72 18.01 -3.02 14.13
CA VAL A 72 19.17 -2.59 14.95
C VAL A 72 18.99 -2.98 16.43
N ALA A 73 17.76 -2.99 16.93
CA ALA A 73 17.44 -3.43 18.29
C ALA A 73 17.39 -4.96 18.46
N GLY A 74 17.52 -5.74 17.39
CA GLY A 74 17.51 -7.22 17.44
C GLY A 74 16.12 -7.85 17.60
N TYR A 75 15.04 -7.11 17.33
CA TYR A 75 13.67 -7.65 17.40
C TYR A 75 13.20 -8.35 16.12
N THR A 76 13.92 -8.17 15.01
CA THR A 76 13.58 -8.79 13.72
C THR A 76 14.84 -8.91 12.86
N ASP A 77 14.92 -9.98 12.06
CA ASP A 77 15.97 -10.16 11.06
C ASP A 77 15.71 -9.37 9.76
N ILE A 78 14.56 -8.69 9.66
CA ILE A 78 14.16 -7.95 8.47
C ILE A 78 14.69 -6.52 8.55
N GLN A 79 15.63 -6.20 7.68
CA GLN A 79 16.12 -4.83 7.50
C GLN A 79 15.02 -3.93 6.95
N GLY A 80 14.89 -2.75 7.53
CA GLY A 80 14.00 -1.72 7.00
C GLY A 80 14.53 -1.11 5.72
N PHE A 81 15.83 -0.81 5.67
CA PHE A 81 16.48 -0.28 4.49
C PHE A 81 17.42 -1.30 3.85
N TYR A 82 17.20 -1.60 2.57
CA TYR A 82 17.96 -2.60 1.83
C TYR A 82 18.19 -2.21 0.36
N SER A 83 19.17 -2.87 -0.27
CA SER A 83 19.53 -2.61 -1.67
C SER A 83 18.39 -2.94 -2.63
N GLY A 84 18.13 -2.06 -3.61
CA GLY A 84 17.07 -2.25 -4.61
C GLY A 84 15.65 -1.91 -4.14
N GLN A 85 15.43 -1.54 -2.88
CA GLN A 85 14.11 -1.19 -2.33
C GLN A 85 13.41 -0.03 -3.07
N TRP A 86 14.18 0.85 -3.73
CA TRP A 86 13.65 1.99 -4.48
C TRP A 86 12.67 1.57 -5.58
N VAL A 87 12.82 0.34 -6.11
CA VAL A 87 11.87 -0.25 -7.06
C VAL A 87 10.48 -0.39 -6.43
N ASN A 88 10.40 -0.85 -5.18
CA ASN A 88 9.12 -0.93 -4.47
C ASN A 88 8.53 0.46 -4.25
N TYR A 89 9.34 1.46 -3.88
CA TYR A 89 8.88 2.85 -3.73
C TYR A 89 8.25 3.35 -5.03
N LEU A 90 8.89 3.09 -6.16
CA LEU A 90 8.38 3.45 -7.48
C LEU A 90 7.07 2.73 -7.79
N LEU A 91 7.00 1.41 -7.60
CA LEU A 91 5.82 0.61 -7.89
C LEU A 91 4.62 1.05 -7.04
N PHE A 92 4.76 1.12 -5.71
CA PHE A 92 3.68 1.54 -4.81
C PHE A 92 3.22 2.97 -5.09
N THR A 93 4.16 3.88 -5.35
CA THR A 93 3.82 5.27 -5.71
C THR A 93 3.11 5.33 -7.05
N GLY A 94 3.50 4.49 -8.01
CA GLY A 94 2.82 4.33 -9.31
C GLY A 94 1.35 3.90 -9.18
N LEU A 95 1.02 3.08 -8.19
CA LEU A 95 -0.37 2.66 -7.93
C LEU A 95 -1.30 3.84 -7.59
N THR A 96 -0.76 4.99 -7.19
CA THR A 96 -1.53 6.24 -7.01
C THR A 96 -2.32 6.62 -8.27
N ALA A 97 -1.81 6.26 -9.45
CA ALA A 97 -2.48 6.52 -10.73
C ALA A 97 -3.87 5.87 -10.82
N PHE A 98 -4.05 4.68 -10.24
CA PHE A 98 -5.36 4.02 -10.16
C PHE A 98 -6.35 4.88 -9.36
N GLY A 99 -5.88 5.54 -8.31
CA GLY A 99 -6.69 6.43 -7.48
C GLY A 99 -7.21 7.66 -8.23
N PHE A 100 -6.44 8.21 -9.18
CA PHE A 100 -6.87 9.40 -9.95
C PHE A 100 -8.12 9.15 -10.81
N LEU A 101 -8.40 7.89 -11.16
CA LEU A 101 -9.53 7.50 -11.98
C LEU A 101 -10.81 7.26 -11.16
N LEU A 102 -10.72 7.30 -9.83
CA LEU A 102 -11.82 6.96 -8.94
C LEU A 102 -12.70 8.16 -8.62
N ASN A 103 -14.02 7.94 -8.65
CA ASN A 103 -14.94 8.71 -7.83
C ASN A 103 -14.99 8.08 -6.44
N SER A 104 -14.35 8.72 -5.46
CA SER A 104 -14.23 8.21 -4.09
C SER A 104 -15.57 7.99 -3.36
N ARG A 105 -16.68 8.54 -3.87
CA ARG A 105 -18.03 8.32 -3.32
C ARG A 105 -18.71 7.04 -3.86
N LYS A 106 -18.18 6.44 -4.94
CA LYS A 106 -18.74 5.22 -5.54
C LYS A 106 -18.01 3.98 -5.01
N VAL A 107 -18.63 3.28 -4.07
CA VAL A 107 -18.07 2.07 -3.42
C VAL A 107 -17.60 1.03 -4.44
N ILE A 108 -18.38 0.79 -5.50
CA ILE A 108 -18.02 -0.17 -6.54
C ILE A 108 -16.71 0.17 -7.26
N GLN A 109 -16.41 1.46 -7.45
CA GLN A 109 -15.15 1.89 -8.07
C GLN A 109 -13.98 1.68 -7.11
N VAL A 110 -14.18 1.95 -5.81
CA VAL A 110 -13.15 1.71 -4.78
C VAL A 110 -12.83 0.21 -4.68
N ILE A 111 -13.84 -0.66 -4.67
CA ILE A 111 -13.66 -2.12 -4.67
C ILE A 111 -12.92 -2.57 -5.93
N GLY A 112 -13.35 -2.10 -7.11
CA GLY A 112 -12.68 -2.42 -8.37
C GLY A 112 -11.20 -2.03 -8.36
N ALA A 113 -10.86 -0.84 -7.86
CA ALA A 113 -9.48 -0.40 -7.71
C ALA A 113 -8.69 -1.22 -6.68
N ALA A 114 -9.35 -1.59 -5.57
CA ALA A 114 -8.75 -2.41 -4.52
C ALA A 114 -8.47 -3.86 -4.95
N LEU A 115 -9.05 -4.31 -6.06
CA LEU A 115 -8.69 -5.56 -6.73
C LEU A 115 -7.62 -5.31 -7.82
N ALA A 116 -7.80 -4.28 -8.63
CA ALA A 116 -6.94 -4.00 -9.78
C ALA A 116 -5.50 -3.59 -9.38
N ALA A 117 -5.35 -2.71 -8.37
CA ALA A 117 -4.05 -2.21 -7.94
C ALA A 117 -3.12 -3.29 -7.35
N PRO A 118 -3.54 -4.17 -6.41
CA PRO A 118 -2.70 -5.27 -5.95
C PRO A 118 -2.41 -6.29 -7.06
N THR A 119 -3.33 -6.48 -8.02
CA THR A 119 -3.07 -7.33 -9.20
C THR A 119 -1.96 -6.73 -10.07
N ALA A 120 -2.04 -5.44 -10.36
CA ALA A 120 -1.02 -4.74 -11.15
C ALA A 120 0.34 -4.76 -10.43
N TYR A 121 0.36 -4.54 -9.12
CA TYR A 121 1.57 -4.66 -8.31
C TYR A 121 2.14 -6.08 -8.36
N PHE A 122 1.31 -7.11 -8.17
CA PHE A 122 1.73 -8.50 -8.22
C PHE A 122 2.39 -8.85 -9.56
N LEU A 123 1.75 -8.52 -10.67
CA LEU A 123 2.28 -8.80 -12.01
C LEU A 123 3.60 -8.05 -12.25
N THR A 124 3.63 -6.75 -11.96
CA THR A 124 4.82 -5.92 -12.24
C THR A 124 5.99 -6.24 -11.33
N SER A 125 5.77 -6.38 -10.02
CA SER A 125 6.83 -6.70 -9.06
C SER A 125 7.45 -8.08 -9.32
N ASN A 126 6.64 -9.12 -9.54
CA ASN A 126 7.18 -10.46 -9.80
C ASN A 126 7.85 -10.58 -11.16
N PHE A 127 7.37 -9.82 -12.17
CA PHE A 127 8.09 -9.71 -13.44
C PHE A 127 9.47 -9.06 -13.26
N LEU A 128 9.56 -8.01 -12.45
CA LEU A 128 10.84 -7.35 -12.14
C LEU A 128 11.79 -8.24 -11.32
N VAL A 129 11.25 -9.02 -10.37
CA VAL A 129 12.03 -10.05 -9.65
C VAL A 129 12.56 -11.08 -10.64
N TRP A 130 11.70 -11.58 -11.53
CA TRP A 130 12.07 -12.57 -12.54
C TRP A 130 13.16 -12.03 -13.47
N ILE A 131 13.00 -10.85 -14.08
CA ILE A 131 14.01 -10.28 -14.99
C ILE A 131 15.29 -9.85 -14.28
N GLY A 132 15.18 -9.43 -13.01
CA GLY A 132 16.31 -9.06 -12.15
C GLY A 132 17.09 -10.25 -11.56
N ASN A 133 16.66 -11.49 -11.84
CA ASN A 133 17.24 -12.71 -11.26
C ASN A 133 17.19 -12.75 -9.72
N GLY A 134 16.17 -12.10 -9.13
CA GLY A 134 15.91 -12.14 -7.69
C GLY A 134 15.08 -13.35 -7.28
N GLY A 135 14.64 -13.37 -6.02
CA GLY A 135 13.79 -14.44 -5.47
C GLY A 135 14.45 -15.81 -5.60
N TYR A 136 13.72 -16.79 -6.13
CA TYR A 136 14.22 -18.15 -6.38
C TYR A 136 15.05 -18.30 -7.66
N GLY A 137 15.40 -17.20 -8.35
CA GLY A 137 16.27 -17.26 -9.53
C GLY A 137 15.69 -18.07 -10.69
N ARG A 138 14.37 -17.96 -10.92
CA ARG A 138 13.67 -18.74 -11.95
C ARG A 138 14.26 -18.52 -13.35
N PRO A 139 14.33 -19.55 -14.23
CA PRO A 139 14.94 -19.44 -15.55
C PRO A 139 14.34 -18.32 -16.41
N LYS A 140 15.12 -17.71 -17.30
CA LYS A 140 14.67 -16.65 -18.24
C LYS A 140 13.87 -17.22 -19.43
N THR A 141 12.85 -18.01 -19.12
CA THR A 141 11.88 -18.58 -20.07
C THR A 141 10.46 -18.23 -19.62
N PHE A 142 9.49 -18.35 -20.52
CA PHE A 142 8.08 -18.14 -20.18
C PHE A 142 7.62 -19.04 -19.02
N SER A 143 8.05 -20.31 -19.00
CA SER A 143 7.78 -21.23 -17.90
C SER A 143 8.37 -20.74 -16.57
N GLY A 144 9.60 -20.23 -16.59
CA GLY A 144 10.21 -19.63 -15.40
C GLY A 144 9.50 -18.38 -14.90
N LEU A 145 8.95 -17.56 -15.81
CA LEU A 145 8.09 -16.43 -15.44
C LEU A 145 6.80 -16.91 -14.74
N MET A 146 6.15 -17.94 -15.28
CA MET A 146 4.95 -18.51 -14.65
C MET A 146 5.25 -19.10 -13.26
N GLN A 147 6.41 -19.74 -13.09
CA GLN A 147 6.88 -20.19 -11.78
C GLN A 147 7.10 -19.03 -10.81
N CYS A 148 7.72 -17.93 -11.28
CA CYS A 148 7.92 -16.72 -10.45
C CYS A 148 6.58 -16.13 -9.99
N TYR A 149 5.57 -16.09 -10.87
CA TYR A 149 4.22 -15.70 -10.45
C TYR A 149 3.62 -16.68 -9.43
N ALA A 150 3.78 -17.98 -9.63
CA ALA A 150 3.31 -18.97 -8.67
C ALA A 150 3.92 -18.78 -7.28
N ASP A 151 5.22 -18.48 -7.21
CA ASP A 151 5.93 -18.18 -5.96
C ASP A 151 5.36 -16.95 -5.23
N GLY A 152 4.83 -15.98 -5.98
CA GLY A 152 4.24 -14.76 -5.44
C GLY A 152 2.78 -14.90 -4.98
N ILE A 153 2.08 -15.98 -5.34
CA ILE A 153 0.63 -16.16 -5.03
C ILE A 153 0.31 -16.03 -3.53
N PRO A 154 1.11 -16.59 -2.59
CA PRO A 154 0.83 -16.46 -1.15
C PRO A 154 0.79 -15.01 -0.68
N PHE A 155 1.59 -14.12 -1.29
CA PHE A 155 1.63 -12.69 -0.98
C PHE A 155 0.47 -11.93 -1.60
N TYR A 156 0.07 -12.33 -2.82
CA TYR A 156 -0.97 -11.65 -3.59
C TYR A 156 -2.33 -11.70 -2.89
N GLY A 157 -2.74 -12.88 -2.41
CA GLY A 157 -4.02 -13.02 -1.70
C GLY A 157 -4.12 -12.10 -0.48
N ASN A 158 -3.06 -12.07 0.33
CA ASN A 158 -2.98 -11.18 1.50
C ASN A 158 -2.94 -9.69 1.10
N SER A 159 -2.31 -9.37 -0.03
CA SER A 159 -2.27 -7.99 -0.55
C SER A 159 -3.66 -7.52 -0.98
N VAL A 160 -4.46 -8.38 -1.61
CA VAL A 160 -5.86 -8.07 -1.99
C VAL A 160 -6.70 -7.84 -0.74
N VAL A 161 -6.65 -8.77 0.23
CA VAL A 161 -7.41 -8.67 1.48
C VAL A 161 -7.03 -7.41 2.24
N ALA A 162 -5.73 -7.13 2.40
CA ALA A 162 -5.25 -5.91 3.04
C ALA A 162 -5.76 -4.67 2.32
N THR A 163 -5.65 -4.62 0.99
CA THR A 163 -6.08 -3.46 0.22
C THR A 163 -7.57 -3.18 0.42
N LEU A 164 -8.43 -4.20 0.40
CA LEU A 164 -9.86 -4.05 0.66
C LEU A 164 -10.14 -3.53 2.08
N VAL A 165 -9.52 -4.13 3.09
CA VAL A 165 -9.70 -3.75 4.50
C VAL A 165 -9.24 -2.31 4.75
N PHE A 166 -8.03 -1.96 4.33
CA PHE A 166 -7.48 -0.62 4.53
C PHE A 166 -8.18 0.43 3.65
N ALA A 167 -8.61 0.09 2.43
CA ALA A 167 -9.41 1.01 1.61
C ALA A 167 -10.77 1.28 2.26
N GLY A 168 -11.43 0.25 2.80
CA GLY A 168 -12.68 0.41 3.55
C GLY A 168 -12.53 1.37 4.74
N MET A 169 -11.47 1.20 5.53
CA MET A 169 -11.18 2.09 6.66
C MET A 169 -10.86 3.53 6.22
N LEU A 170 -10.00 3.70 5.21
CA LEU A 170 -9.57 5.03 4.76
C LEU A 170 -10.69 5.79 4.04
N PHE A 171 -11.31 5.20 3.02
CA PHE A 171 -12.38 5.84 2.24
C PHE A 171 -13.65 5.96 3.08
N GLY A 172 -14.07 4.90 3.76
CA GLY A 172 -15.28 4.88 4.59
C GLY A 172 -15.16 5.81 5.79
N GLY A 173 -14.08 5.70 6.54
CA GLY A 173 -13.82 6.56 7.71
C GLY A 173 -13.78 8.04 7.32
N PHE A 174 -13.13 8.37 6.21
CA PHE A 174 -13.08 9.76 5.73
C PHE A 174 -14.45 10.31 5.35
N LEU A 175 -15.27 9.56 4.60
CA LEU A 175 -16.61 9.99 4.21
C LEU A 175 -17.54 10.18 5.42
N LEU A 176 -17.40 9.36 6.46
CA LEU A 176 -18.16 9.50 7.71
C LEU A 176 -17.78 10.78 8.46
N ILE A 177 -16.49 11.13 8.49
CA ILE A 177 -16.00 12.36 9.13
C ILE A 177 -16.48 13.60 8.37
N GLU A 178 -16.39 13.59 7.03
CA GLU A 178 -16.91 14.69 6.21
C GLU A 178 -18.41 14.94 6.48
N LYS A 179 -19.22 13.86 6.48
CA LYS A 179 -20.65 13.97 6.72
C LYS A 179 -20.96 14.60 8.09
N LYS A 180 -20.24 14.21 9.15
CA LYS A 180 -20.40 14.80 10.49
C LYS A 180 -20.02 16.28 10.49
N SER A 181 -18.89 16.66 9.89
CA SER A 181 -18.44 18.06 9.87
C SER A 181 -19.44 19.01 9.19
N VAL A 182 -20.09 18.56 8.11
CA VAL A 182 -21.12 19.34 7.42
C VAL A 182 -22.37 19.46 8.28
N SER A 183 -22.80 18.37 8.93
CA SER A 183 -23.95 18.39 9.84
C SER A 183 -23.73 19.29 11.06
N SER A 184 -22.51 19.39 11.58
CA SER A 184 -22.18 20.25 12.73
C SER A 184 -22.03 21.73 12.37
N GLN A 185 -21.87 22.08 11.09
CA GLN A 185 -21.86 23.47 10.63
C GLN A 185 -23.26 24.01 10.30
N GLN A 186 -24.25 23.11 10.22
CA GLN A 186 -25.64 23.43 9.91
C GLN A 186 -26.56 23.46 11.15
N ALA A 187 -26.02 23.14 12.33
CA ALA A 187 -26.69 23.19 13.63
C ALA A 187 -26.11 24.33 14.47
#